data_AF-J9EQ48-F1
#
_entry.id   AF-J9EQ48-F1
#
_cell.length_a   1.000
_cell.length_b   1.000
_cell.length_c   1.000
_cell.angle_alpha   90.00
_cell.angle_beta   90.00
_cell.angle_gamma   90.00
#
_symmetry.space_group_name_H-M   'P 1'
#
loop_
_entity.id
_entity.type
_entity.pdbx_description
1 polymer ?
#
loop_
_entity_poly.entity_id
_entity_poly.type
_entity_poly.pdbx_seq_one_letter_code
_entity_poly.pdbx_strand_id
1 'polypeptide(L)'
;IAGFRGTIRYASLSCHIRRETCRKDDIESWLYQQIEITRGALPWRSLDDKKDEVAMFKERCRFEMGLQELMGGCPREYVEILHYIDSLRFYDNPNYEKIYKLMRKAISMLQVQEFPYDWEAGFDKVQGC
;
A
#
# COMPACT_ATOMS: atom_id res chain seq x y z
N ILE A 1 13.06 -19.32 -13.67
CA ILE A 1 13.09 -17.85 -13.40
C ILE A 1 11.74 -17.31 -13.81
N ALA A 2 10.94 -16.78 -12.88
CA ALA A 2 9.69 -16.13 -13.22
C ALA A 2 9.99 -14.79 -13.93
N GLY A 3 9.42 -14.59 -15.12
CA GLY A 3 9.47 -13.28 -15.79
C GLY A 3 8.57 -12.29 -15.05
N PHE A 4 9.03 -11.05 -14.87
CA PHE A 4 8.18 -10.00 -14.31
C PHE A 4 6.96 -9.79 -15.21
N ARG A 5 5.76 -9.88 -14.64
CA ARG A 5 4.48 -9.63 -15.32
C ARG A 5 3.61 -8.81 -14.37
N GLY A 6 3.13 -7.65 -14.81
CA GLY A 6 2.29 -6.75 -14.01
C GLY A 6 2.70 -5.28 -14.13
N THR A 7 1.94 -4.40 -13.48
CA THR A 7 2.20 -2.94 -13.46
C THR A 7 3.33 -2.62 -12.47
N ILE A 8 4.44 -2.07 -12.98
CA ILE A 8 5.66 -1.72 -12.19
C ILE A 8 5.32 -0.94 -10.92
N ARG A 9 4.40 0.02 -11.05
CA ARG A 9 3.93 0.90 -9.96
C ARG A 9 3.48 0.12 -8.72
N TYR A 10 2.63 -0.90 -8.88
CA TYR A 10 2.04 -1.64 -7.75
C TYR A 10 2.69 -2.98 -7.48
N ALA A 11 3.55 -3.50 -8.36
CA ALA A 11 4.20 -4.78 -8.14
C ALA A 11 4.97 -4.80 -6.80
N SER A 12 4.81 -5.86 -6.01
CA SER A 12 5.50 -6.02 -4.73
C SER A 12 7.02 -5.92 -4.87
N LEU A 13 7.73 -5.66 -3.77
CA LEU A 13 9.20 -5.67 -3.79
C LEU A 13 9.73 -7.03 -4.27
N SER A 14 9.12 -8.15 -3.85
CA SER A 14 9.53 -9.51 -4.28
C SER A 14 9.44 -9.72 -5.80
N CYS A 15 8.41 -9.15 -6.45
CA CYS A 15 8.25 -9.24 -7.91
C CYS A 15 9.42 -8.59 -8.65
N HIS A 16 9.99 -7.51 -8.11
CA HIS A 16 11.13 -6.83 -8.73
C HIS A 16 12.38 -7.71 -8.75
N ILE A 17 12.62 -8.46 -7.67
CA ILE A 17 13.76 -9.38 -7.49
C ILE A 17 13.55 -10.75 -8.16
N ARG A 18 12.54 -10.88 -9.04
CA ARG A 18 12.22 -12.09 -9.82
C ARG A 18 11.94 -13.34 -8.98
N ARG A 19 11.42 -13.15 -7.77
CA ARG A 19 10.85 -14.25 -6.98
C ARG A 19 9.49 -14.64 -7.54
N GLU A 20 9.08 -15.88 -7.30
CA GLU A 20 7.70 -16.28 -7.56
C GLU A 20 6.76 -15.47 -6.69
N THR A 21 5.60 -15.10 -7.24
CA THR A 21 4.59 -14.31 -6.54
C THR A 21 3.79 -15.20 -5.59
N CYS A 22 3.47 -14.68 -4.42
CA CYS A 22 2.69 -15.38 -3.40
C CYS A 22 1.63 -14.45 -2.79
N ARG A 23 0.81 -14.99 -1.88
CA ARG A 23 -0.34 -14.29 -1.27
C ARG A 23 0.01 -12.93 -0.65
N LYS A 24 1.21 -12.79 -0.08
CA LYS A 24 1.62 -11.51 0.54
C LYS A 24 1.93 -10.43 -0.49
N ASP A 25 2.34 -10.81 -1.70
CA ASP A 25 2.67 -9.88 -2.77
C ASP A 25 1.41 -9.16 -3.26
N ASP A 26 0.28 -9.86 -3.34
CA ASP A 26 -1.02 -9.26 -3.66
C ASP A 26 -1.44 -8.24 -2.59
N ILE A 27 -1.19 -8.53 -1.31
CA ILE A 27 -1.50 -7.62 -0.20
C ILE A 27 -0.60 -6.38 -0.24
N GLU A 28 0.69 -6.53 -0.59
CA GLU A 28 1.60 -5.40 -0.79
C GLU A 28 1.13 -4.50 -1.94
N SER A 29 0.72 -5.11 -3.07
CA SER A 29 0.13 -4.38 -4.19
C SER A 29 -1.17 -3.68 -3.81
N TRP A 30 -2.02 -4.30 -3.01
CA TRP A 30 -3.23 -3.66 -2.47
C TRP A 30 -2.90 -2.46 -1.58
N LEU A 31 -1.93 -2.60 -0.67
CA LEU A 31 -1.51 -1.51 0.21
C LEU A 31 -0.99 -0.30 -0.59
N TYR A 32 -0.20 -0.53 -1.65
CA TYR A 32 0.24 0.56 -2.53
C TYR A 32 -0.93 1.28 -3.22
N GLN A 33 -1.98 0.56 -3.62
CA GLN A 33 -3.19 1.20 -4.16
C GLN A 33 -3.92 2.02 -3.08
N GLN A 34 -4.04 1.51 -1.85
CA GLN A 34 -4.67 2.27 -0.76
C GLN A 34 -3.90 3.56 -0.44
N ILE A 35 -2.56 3.49 -0.41
CA ILE A 35 -1.71 4.68 -0.23
C ILE A 35 -1.94 5.69 -1.36
N GLU A 36 -1.98 5.23 -2.61
CA GLU A 36 -2.23 6.13 -3.75
C GLU A 36 -3.61 6.77 -3.70
N ILE A 37 -4.66 6.02 -3.32
CA ILE A 37 -6.02 6.57 -3.15
C ILE A 37 -6.03 7.63 -2.05
N THR A 38 -5.41 7.35 -0.89
CA THR A 38 -5.38 8.28 0.25
C THR A 38 -4.55 9.54 -0.06
N ARG A 39 -3.44 9.41 -0.78
CA ARG A 39 -2.48 10.52 -1.01
C ARG A 39 -2.59 11.18 -2.38
N GLY A 40 -3.32 10.58 -3.31
CA GLY A 40 -3.37 10.92 -4.72
C GLY A 40 -2.17 10.42 -5.56
N ALA A 41 -1.05 10.02 -4.95
CA ALA A 41 0.14 9.58 -5.66
C ALA A 41 1.08 8.71 -4.81
N LEU A 42 1.78 7.79 -5.49
CA LEU A 42 2.95 7.10 -4.94
C LEU A 42 4.25 7.91 -5.19
N PRO A 43 5.26 7.82 -4.30
CA PRO A 43 6.53 8.55 -4.46
C PRO A 43 7.25 8.26 -5.79
N TRP A 44 7.06 7.07 -6.35
CA TRP A 44 7.68 6.62 -7.61
C TRP A 44 6.77 6.75 -8.84
N ARG A 45 5.70 7.57 -8.80
CA ARG A 45 4.74 7.70 -9.92
C ARG A 45 5.37 8.11 -11.27
N SER A 46 6.50 8.82 -11.24
CA SER A 46 7.19 9.30 -12.44
C SER A 46 8.20 8.30 -13.01
N LEU A 47 8.30 7.12 -12.39
CA LEU A 47 9.28 6.08 -12.71
C LEU A 47 8.60 4.84 -13.32
N ASP A 48 7.44 5.00 -13.96
CA ASP A 48 6.56 3.90 -14.39
C ASP A 48 7.27 2.86 -15.29
N ASP A 49 8.25 3.26 -16.11
CA ASP A 49 9.03 2.37 -16.97
C ASP A 49 10.39 1.97 -16.38
N LYS A 50 10.76 2.50 -15.21
CA LYS A 50 12.08 2.35 -14.61
C LYS A 50 12.07 1.33 -13.48
N LYS A 51 11.88 0.06 -13.87
CA LYS A 51 11.69 -1.07 -12.94
C LYS A 51 12.72 -1.09 -11.79
N ASP A 52 14.00 -0.97 -12.09
CA ASP A 52 15.06 -1.11 -11.08
C ASP A 52 15.09 0.10 -10.12
N GLU A 53 14.82 1.31 -10.62
CA GLU A 53 14.70 2.51 -9.77
C GLU A 53 13.49 2.41 -8.83
N VAL A 54 12.36 1.89 -9.30
CA VAL A 54 11.17 1.64 -8.49
C VAL A 54 11.46 0.59 -7.40
N ALA A 55 12.19 -0.47 -7.74
CA ALA A 55 12.59 -1.50 -6.78
C ALA A 55 13.46 -0.93 -5.65
N MET A 56 14.50 -0.16 -6.00
CA MET A 56 15.36 0.52 -5.03
C MET A 56 14.56 1.49 -4.15
N PHE A 57 13.59 2.20 -4.73
CA PHE A 57 12.73 3.09 -3.96
C PHE A 57 11.91 2.32 -2.92
N LYS A 58 11.24 1.23 -3.34
CA LYS A 58 10.45 0.36 -2.45
C LYS A 58 11.27 -0.24 -1.33
N GLU A 59 12.53 -0.60 -1.60
CA GLU A 59 13.47 -1.06 -0.58
C GLU A 59 13.82 0.05 0.42
N ARG A 60 14.11 1.27 -0.06
CA ARG A 60 14.34 2.43 0.83
C ARG A 60 13.14 2.74 1.72
N CYS A 61 11.92 2.48 1.26
CA CYS A 61 10.70 2.64 2.06
C CYS A 61 10.58 1.67 3.25
N ARG A 62 11.48 0.70 3.39
CA ARG A 62 11.59 -0.14 4.60
C ARG A 62 12.43 0.50 5.71
N PHE A 63 13.07 1.62 5.44
CA PHE A 63 13.82 2.41 6.41
C PHE A 63 13.09 3.71 6.74
N GLU A 64 13.37 4.29 7.90
CA GLU A 64 12.62 5.41 8.48
C GLU A 64 12.34 6.55 7.51
N MET A 65 13.37 7.11 6.84
CA MET A 65 13.17 8.23 5.92
C MET A 65 12.26 7.89 4.73
N GLY A 66 12.49 6.74 4.08
CA GLY A 66 11.66 6.32 2.94
C GLY A 66 10.26 5.88 3.36
N LEU A 67 10.11 5.34 4.58
CA LEU A 67 8.82 4.97 5.14
C LEU A 67 7.97 6.23 5.38
N GLN A 68 8.56 7.28 5.94
CA GLN A 68 7.87 8.57 6.11
C GLN A 68 7.48 9.19 4.77
N GLU A 69 8.37 9.11 3.77
CA GLU A 69 8.07 9.59 2.43
C GLU A 69 6.87 8.86 1.81
N LEU A 70 6.80 7.53 1.95
CA LEU A 70 5.68 6.72 1.46
C LEU A 70 4.38 6.96 2.24
N MET A 71 4.46 7.06 3.56
CA MET A 71 3.30 7.01 4.48
C MET A 71 2.81 8.38 4.98
N GLY A 72 3.48 9.48 4.63
CA GLY A 72 3.02 10.84 4.96
C GLY A 72 1.56 11.09 4.59
N GLY A 73 0.74 11.52 5.56
CA GLY A 73 -0.70 11.73 5.33
C GLY A 73 -1.55 10.45 5.27
N CYS A 74 -0.95 9.27 5.39
CA CYS A 74 -1.69 8.02 5.62
C CYS A 74 -1.89 7.74 7.11
N PRO A 75 -2.92 6.95 7.49
CA PRO A 75 -3.06 6.44 8.84
C PRO A 75 -1.85 5.61 9.28
N ARG A 76 -1.51 5.66 10.57
CA ARG A 76 -0.41 4.85 11.13
C ARG A 76 -0.65 3.35 10.96
N GLU A 77 -1.91 2.92 10.90
CA GLU A 77 -2.30 1.54 10.66
C GLU A 77 -1.76 1.00 9.33
N TYR A 78 -1.52 1.84 8.31
CA TYR A 78 -0.91 1.40 7.05
C TYR A 78 0.54 0.95 7.26
N VAL A 79 1.27 1.59 8.19
CA VAL A 79 2.62 1.18 8.60
C VAL A 79 2.56 -0.18 9.31
N GLU A 80 1.58 -0.37 10.19
CA GLU A 80 1.37 -1.65 10.88
C GLU A 80 1.06 -2.78 9.88
N ILE A 81 0.28 -2.50 8.83
CA ILE A 81 0.00 -3.44 7.74
C ILE A 81 1.29 -3.75 6.95
N LEU A 82 2.09 -2.74 6.61
CA LEU A 82 3.36 -2.96 5.87
C LEU A 82 4.31 -3.87 6.65
N HIS A 83 4.53 -3.60 7.94
CA HIS A 83 5.35 -4.45 8.80
C HIS A 83 4.77 -5.87 8.94
N TYR A 84 3.44 -5.99 8.96
CA TYR A 84 2.81 -7.30 8.95
C TYR A 84 3.10 -8.07 7.65
N ILE A 85 2.99 -7.43 6.49
CA ILE A 85 3.32 -8.04 5.18
C ILE A 85 4.78 -8.50 5.16
N ASP A 86 5.71 -7.66 5.63
CA ASP A 86 7.14 -7.97 5.65
C ASP A 86 7.45 -9.17 6.57
N SER A 87 6.65 -9.39 7.62
CA SER A 87 6.79 -10.54 8.52
C SER A 87 6.36 -11.88 7.92
N LEU A 88 5.58 -11.86 6.81
CA LEU A 88 5.06 -13.08 6.18
C LEU A 88 6.10 -13.76 5.29
N ARG A 89 6.09 -15.09 5.31
CA ARG A 89 6.86 -15.96 4.41
C ARG A 89 6.02 -16.37 3.21
N PHE A 90 6.69 -16.94 2.21
CA PHE A 90 6.08 -17.34 0.93
C PHE A 90 4.86 -18.26 1.07
N TYR A 91 4.95 -19.27 1.94
CA TYR A 91 3.87 -20.25 2.14
C TYR A 91 2.89 -19.87 3.26
N ASP A 92 3.11 -18.74 3.96
CA ASP A 92 2.24 -18.36 5.07
C ASP A 92 0.85 -17.99 4.54
N ASN A 93 -0.19 -18.32 5.33
CA ASN A 93 -1.55 -17.87 5.06
C ASN A 93 -1.76 -16.52 5.76
N PRO A 94 -1.98 -15.41 5.01
CA PRO A 94 -2.20 -14.12 5.63
C PRO A 94 -3.45 -14.14 6.51
N ASN A 95 -3.33 -13.53 7.69
CA ASN A 95 -4.43 -13.26 8.59
C ASN A 95 -5.16 -12.00 8.12
N TYR A 96 -6.07 -12.18 7.17
CA TYR A 96 -6.86 -11.08 6.60
C TYR A 96 -7.70 -10.36 7.67
N GLU A 97 -8.19 -11.08 8.69
CA GLU A 97 -8.94 -10.49 9.81
C GLU A 97 -8.12 -9.44 10.57
N LYS A 98 -6.81 -9.66 10.73
CA LYS A 98 -5.90 -8.66 11.30
C LYS A 98 -5.87 -7.38 10.44
N ILE A 99 -5.80 -7.52 9.12
CA ILE A 99 -5.77 -6.40 8.18
C ILE A 99 -7.10 -5.63 8.25
N TYR A 100 -8.25 -6.33 8.25
CA TYR A 100 -9.57 -5.71 8.42
C TYR A 100 -9.69 -4.91 9.72
N LYS A 101 -9.21 -5.46 10.83
CA LYS A 101 -9.20 -4.76 12.13
C LYS A 101 -8.35 -3.49 12.09
N LEU A 102 -7.18 -3.53 11.44
CA LEU A 102 -6.33 -2.35 11.25
C LEU A 102 -7.03 -1.30 10.38
N MET A 103 -7.71 -1.68 9.31
CA MET A 103 -8.48 -0.74 8.49
C MET A 103 -9.64 -0.10 9.26
N ARG A 104 -10.41 -0.88 10.02
CA ARG A 104 -11.48 -0.31 10.87
C ARG A 104 -10.94 0.62 11.95
N LYS A 105 -9.78 0.28 12.55
CA LYS A 105 -9.09 1.16 13.50
C LYS A 105 -8.68 2.47 12.83
N ALA A 106 -8.17 2.43 11.60
CA ALA A 106 -7.80 3.63 10.84
C ALA A 106 -9.02 4.56 10.64
N ILE A 107 -10.16 4.00 10.21
CA ILE A 107 -11.43 4.75 10.06
C ILE A 107 -11.84 5.40 11.39
N SER A 108 -11.82 4.63 12.49
CA SER A 108 -12.19 5.13 13.81
C SER A 108 -11.24 6.23 14.32
N MET A 109 -9.94 6.10 14.08
CA MET A 109 -8.93 7.06 14.54
C MET A 109 -9.00 8.37 13.76
N LEU A 110 -9.32 8.31 12.46
CA LEU A 110 -9.54 9.49 11.63
C LEU A 110 -10.94 10.11 11.79
N GLN A 111 -11.84 9.43 12.51
CA GLN A 111 -13.24 9.84 12.68
C GLN A 111 -13.99 10.04 11.35
N VAL A 112 -13.63 9.26 10.33
CA VAL A 112 -14.28 9.29 9.01
C VAL A 112 -15.43 8.29 8.96
N GLN A 113 -16.42 8.58 8.12
CA GLN A 113 -17.51 7.64 7.84
C GLN A 113 -17.13 6.78 6.64
N GLU A 114 -17.60 5.52 6.63
CA GLU A 114 -17.35 4.59 5.51
C GLU A 114 -18.21 4.91 4.28
N PHE A 115 -19.37 5.52 4.50
CA PHE A 115 -20.36 5.88 3.47
C PHE A 115 -20.93 7.28 3.77
N PRO A 116 -21.43 8.01 2.76
CA PRO A 116 -21.42 7.67 1.33
C PRO A 116 -20.00 7.76 0.72
N TYR A 117 -19.75 7.00 -0.35
CA TYR A 117 -18.50 7.11 -1.10
C TYR A 117 -18.43 8.42 -1.89
N ASP A 118 -17.21 8.85 -2.23
CA ASP A 118 -16.95 10.13 -2.93
C ASP A 118 -17.74 10.32 -4.24
N TRP A 119 -18.13 9.22 -4.90
CA TRP A 119 -18.89 9.24 -6.15
C TRP A 119 -20.41 9.07 -5.98
N GLU A 120 -20.90 8.89 -4.74
CA GLU A 120 -22.32 8.73 -4.44
C GLU A 120 -23.04 10.08 -4.25
N ALA A 121 -24.31 10.11 -4.61
CA ALA A 121 -25.16 11.29 -4.38
C ALA A 121 -25.36 11.49 -2.87
N GLY A 122 -25.11 12.71 -2.37
CA GLY A 122 -25.18 13.04 -0.95
C GLY A 122 -23.81 13.20 -0.27
N PHE A 123 -22.71 12.98 -1.00
CA PHE A 123 -21.38 13.47 -0.59
C PHE A 123 -21.33 15.01 -0.75
N ASP A 124 -21.92 15.73 0.21
CA ASP A 124 -21.66 17.15 0.33
C ASP A 124 -20.18 17.28 0.70
N LYS A 125 -19.38 17.91 -0.17
CA LYS A 125 -17.99 18.27 0.14
C LYS A 125 -18.01 19.17 1.37
N VAL A 126 -17.99 18.57 2.56
CA VAL A 126 -17.83 19.31 3.81
C VAL A 126 -16.54 20.09 3.64
N GLN A 127 -16.69 21.41 3.73
CA GLN A 127 -15.64 22.39 3.48
C GLN A 127 -14.34 22.02 4.21
N GLY A 128 -13.22 22.09 3.48
CA GLY A 128 -11.90 22.31 4.06
C GLY A 128 -10.98 21.11 4.10
N CYS A 129 -10.30 20.85 2.98
CA CYS A 129 -8.85 20.61 2.99
C CYS A 129 -8.24 21.42 1.83
#